data_AF-A0A8T4JGP2-F1
#
_entry.id   AF-A0A8T4JGP2-F1
#
_cell.length_a   1.000
_cell.length_b   1.000
_cell.length_c   1.000
_cell.angle_alpha   90.00
_cell.angle_beta   90.00
_cell.angle_gamma   90.00
#
_symmetry.space_group_name_H-M   'P 1'
#
loop_
_entity.id
_entity.type
_entity.pdbx_description
1 polymer ?
#
loop_
_entity_poly.entity_id
_entity_poly.type
_entity_poly.pdbx_seq_one_letter_code
_entity_poly.pdbx_strand_id
1 'polypeptide(L)'
;MKKLLKFAAIIMILVFLPSCMDMFIDSPEMKKALASGDPEQCKILIVERENGDLIHSEQWKCLRRMAEAKGDESLCEMIDDKNMVEYCIWDVAGATGNELVCSHAIDKDCCYSESAHFDNDISACGLISSDSDEDICKS
;
A
#
# COMPACT_ATOMS: atom_id res chain seq x y z
N MET A 1 34.50 -20.83 22.54
CA MET A 1 33.87 -20.92 21.20
C MET A 1 32.35 -21.13 21.29
N LYS A 2 31.59 -20.18 21.89
CA LYS A 2 30.11 -20.26 21.95
C LYS A 2 29.38 -18.93 21.70
N LYS A 3 30.11 -17.81 21.54
CA LYS A 3 29.52 -16.48 21.33
C LYS A 3 29.43 -16.08 19.84
N LEU A 4 30.26 -16.65 18.97
CA LEU A 4 30.25 -16.36 17.53
C LEU A 4 29.12 -17.08 16.76
N LEU A 5 28.59 -18.19 17.29
CA LEU A 5 27.50 -18.93 16.63
C LEU A 5 26.12 -18.26 16.76
N LYS A 6 25.93 -17.40 17.76
CA LYS A 6 24.64 -16.70 17.98
C LYS A 6 24.47 -15.48 17.08
N PHE A 7 25.56 -14.82 16.68
CA PHE A 7 25.49 -13.68 15.78
C PHE A 7 25.18 -14.10 14.33
N ALA A 8 25.66 -15.27 13.90
CA ALA A 8 25.39 -15.79 12.56
C ALA A 8 23.90 -16.18 12.37
N ALA A 9 23.22 -16.63 13.42
CA ALA A 9 21.80 -17.02 13.34
C ALA A 9 20.84 -15.82 13.29
N ILE A 10 21.23 -14.67 13.83
CA ILE A 10 20.39 -13.45 13.83
C ILE A 10 20.46 -12.72 12.48
N ILE A 11 21.60 -12.81 11.79
CA ILE A 11 21.81 -12.14 10.49
C ILE A 11 21.09 -12.88 9.34
N MET A 12 20.75 -14.16 9.51
CA MET A 12 20.12 -14.97 8.47
C MET A 12 18.58 -14.95 8.46
N ILE A 13 17.94 -14.11 9.29
CA ILE A 13 16.48 -13.93 9.35
C ILE A 13 16.02 -12.67 8.58
N LEU A 14 16.94 -11.81 8.12
CA LEU A 14 16.62 -10.60 7.35
C LEU A 14 16.37 -10.82 5.85
N VAL A 15 16.19 -12.07 5.40
CA VAL A 15 16.05 -12.41 3.97
C VAL A 15 14.79 -13.25 3.68
N PHE A 16 13.75 -13.13 4.50
CA PHE A 16 12.42 -13.64 4.16
C PHE A 16 11.51 -12.50 3.72
N LEU A 17 11.26 -12.46 2.41
CA LEU A 17 10.34 -11.58 1.69
C LEU A 17 8.92 -11.65 2.27
N PRO A 18 8.18 -10.54 2.21
CA PRO A 18 7.16 -10.48 1.18
C PRO A 18 7.28 -9.23 0.28
N SER A 19 6.83 -9.43 -0.95
CA SER A 19 6.50 -8.43 -1.96
C SER A 19 5.97 -7.13 -1.35
N CYS A 20 6.58 -6.01 -1.76
CA CYS A 20 6.16 -4.64 -1.44
C CYS A 20 6.10 -4.23 0.04
N MET A 21 6.85 -4.87 0.95
CA MET A 21 7.20 -4.19 2.21
C MET A 21 8.13 -3.02 1.88
N ASP A 22 7.49 -1.89 1.59
CA ASP A 22 8.04 -0.55 1.53
C ASP A 22 8.79 -0.28 2.84
N MET A 23 10.04 -0.72 2.93
CA MET A 23 10.96 -0.40 4.02
C MET A 23 11.46 1.04 3.81
N PHE A 24 10.53 1.99 3.70
CA PHE A 24 10.81 3.40 3.53
C PHE A 24 10.75 4.09 4.88
N ILE A 25 11.85 4.74 5.23
CA ILE A 25 11.92 5.61 6.40
C ILE A 25 11.09 6.85 6.07
N ASP A 26 9.93 6.97 6.71
CA ASP A 26 9.11 8.17 6.59
C ASP A 26 9.89 9.42 6.98
N SER A 27 9.79 10.45 6.14
CA SER A 27 10.32 11.78 6.48
C SER A 27 9.64 12.31 7.75
N PRO A 28 10.34 13.10 8.59
CA PRO A 28 9.73 13.76 9.74
C PRO A 28 8.48 14.57 9.36
N GLU A 29 8.48 15.18 8.17
CA GLU A 29 7.39 15.95 7.62
C GLU A 29 6.16 15.08 7.32
N MET A 30 6.36 13.90 6.70
CA MET A 30 5.28 12.95 6.46
C MET A 30 4.71 12.41 7.77
N LYS A 31 5.55 12.07 8.76
CA LYS A 31 5.07 11.65 10.08
C LYS A 31 4.21 12.73 10.75
N LYS A 32 4.62 13.99 10.63
CA LYS A 32 3.85 15.13 11.15
C LYS A 32 2.52 15.29 10.42
N ALA A 33 2.51 15.16 9.10
CA ALA A 33 1.28 15.22 8.30
C ALA A 33 0.31 14.10 8.69
N LEU A 34 0.78 12.85 8.78
CA LEU A 34 -0.03 11.71 9.22
C LEU A 34 -0.56 11.91 10.64
N ALA A 35 0.27 12.38 11.57
CA ALA A 35 -0.14 12.65 12.96
C ALA A 35 -1.17 13.78 13.08
N SER A 36 -1.24 14.70 12.11
CA SER A 36 -2.26 15.75 12.09
C SER A 36 -3.65 15.23 11.72
N GLY A 37 -3.70 14.13 10.94
CA GLY A 37 -4.93 13.61 10.36
C GLY A 37 -5.56 14.52 9.29
N ASP A 38 -4.91 15.61 8.91
CA ASP A 38 -5.37 16.56 7.89
C ASP A 38 -4.72 16.25 6.52
N PRO A 39 -5.49 15.80 5.51
CA PRO A 39 -4.94 15.42 4.22
C PRO A 39 -4.35 16.61 3.44
N GLU A 40 -4.72 17.85 3.78
CA GLU A 40 -4.10 19.04 3.18
C GLU A 40 -2.62 19.16 3.57
N GLN A 41 -2.20 18.60 4.72
CA GLN A 41 -0.78 18.57 5.09
C GLN A 41 0.04 17.66 4.16
N CYS A 42 -0.58 16.65 3.53
CA CYS A 42 0.09 15.82 2.54
C CYS A 42 0.37 16.58 1.23
N LYS A 43 -0.48 17.54 0.85
CA LYS A 43 -0.30 18.35 -0.37
C LYS A 43 0.93 19.24 -0.33
N ILE A 44 1.42 19.57 0.85
CA ILE A 44 2.58 20.43 1.05
C ILE A 44 3.90 19.66 0.81
N LEU A 45 3.85 18.33 0.73
CA LEU A 45 5.02 17.45 0.56
C LEU A 45 5.55 17.38 -0.89
N ILE A 46 5.38 18.45 -1.66
CA ILE A 46 5.96 18.57 -3.00
C ILE A 46 7.47 18.82 -2.82
N VAL A 47 8.27 17.80 -3.11
CA VAL A 47 9.72 17.93 -3.11
C VAL A 47 10.14 18.46 -4.47
N GLU A 48 10.47 19.75 -4.56
CA GLU A 48 11.25 20.27 -5.68
C GLU A 48 12.67 19.68 -5.57
N ARG A 49 13.13 18.87 -6.52
CA ARG A 49 14.57 18.47 -6.58
C ARG A 49 15.28 19.19 -7.71
N GLU A 50 16.49 19.65 -7.39
CA GLU A 50 17.55 19.87 -8.38
C GLU A 50 17.99 18.50 -8.94
N ASN A 51 18.06 18.35 -10.27
CA ASN A 51 18.61 17.21 -11.05
C ASN A 51 17.65 16.19 -11.71
N GLY A 52 16.34 16.44 -11.76
CA GLY A 52 15.50 15.88 -12.85
C GLY A 52 15.26 14.37 -12.91
N ASP A 53 15.67 13.58 -11.92
CA ASP A 53 15.24 12.18 -11.79
C ASP A 53 13.81 12.12 -11.22
N LEU A 54 12.97 11.28 -11.82
CA LEU A 54 11.56 11.04 -11.47
C LEU A 54 11.37 10.90 -9.95
N ILE A 55 10.75 11.92 -9.36
CA ILE A 55 10.42 11.97 -7.94
C ILE A 55 9.08 11.25 -7.77
N HIS A 56 9.06 10.12 -7.07
CA HIS A 56 7.83 9.66 -6.43
C HIS A 56 7.39 10.77 -5.47
N SER A 57 6.25 11.40 -5.75
CA SER A 57 5.73 12.47 -4.89
C SER A 57 5.44 11.90 -3.50
N GLU A 58 6.12 12.38 -2.45
CA GLU A 58 5.83 11.99 -1.07
C GLU A 58 4.37 12.31 -0.69
N GLN A 59 3.72 13.22 -1.43
CA GLN A 59 2.29 13.49 -1.36
C GLN A 59 1.44 12.23 -1.58
N TRP A 60 1.68 11.44 -2.65
CA TRP A 60 0.82 10.29 -2.94
C TRP A 60 0.96 9.22 -1.86
N LYS A 61 2.18 8.99 -1.35
CA LYS A 61 2.42 8.07 -0.23
C LYS A 61 1.73 8.52 1.05
N CYS A 62 1.79 9.81 1.35
CA CYS A 62 1.14 10.39 2.52
C CYS A 62 -0.38 10.25 2.44
N LEU A 63 -0.97 10.60 1.30
CA LEU A 63 -2.41 10.46 1.05
C LEU A 63 -2.83 8.99 1.12
N ARG A 64 -2.11 8.09 0.46
CA ARG A 64 -2.34 6.64 0.51
C ARG A 64 -2.38 6.09 1.93
N ARG A 65 -1.35 6.39 2.73
CA ARG A 65 -1.28 5.90 4.11
C ARG A 65 -2.34 6.52 5.00
N MET A 66 -2.74 7.76 4.72
CA MET A 66 -3.85 8.38 5.42
C MET A 66 -5.19 7.73 5.05
N ALA A 67 -5.39 7.41 3.77
CA ALA A 67 -6.55 6.68 3.26
C ALA A 67 -6.63 5.31 3.92
N GLU A 68 -5.55 4.53 3.87
CA GLU A 68 -5.41 3.22 4.50
C GLU A 68 -5.74 3.28 6.01
N ALA A 69 -5.08 4.19 6.74
CA ALA A 69 -5.27 4.30 8.20
C ALA A 69 -6.69 4.76 8.60
N LYS A 70 -7.40 5.45 7.72
CA LYS A 70 -8.78 5.90 7.94
C LYS A 70 -9.84 4.95 7.35
N GLY A 71 -9.45 4.08 6.43
CA GLY A 71 -10.37 3.35 5.57
C GLY A 71 -11.23 4.27 4.70
N ASP A 72 -10.64 5.36 4.20
CA ASP A 72 -11.36 6.41 3.44
C ASP A 72 -10.78 6.52 2.03
N GLU A 73 -11.43 5.87 1.07
CA GLU A 73 -10.99 5.82 -0.33
C GLU A 73 -11.09 7.18 -1.03
N SER A 74 -11.91 8.11 -0.51
CA SER A 74 -12.04 9.45 -1.11
C SER A 74 -10.72 10.25 -1.05
N LEU A 75 -9.83 9.90 -0.12
CA LEU A 75 -8.49 10.48 -0.03
C LEU A 75 -7.58 10.04 -1.19
N CYS A 76 -7.87 8.89 -1.83
CA CYS A 76 -7.15 8.46 -3.02
C CYS A 76 -7.44 9.36 -4.22
N GLU A 77 -8.62 10.00 -4.29
CA GLU A 77 -8.96 10.96 -5.35
C GLU A 77 -8.09 12.22 -5.35
N MET A 78 -7.41 12.49 -4.23
CA MET A 78 -6.49 13.62 -4.07
C MET A 78 -5.09 13.34 -4.67
N ILE A 79 -4.87 12.12 -5.20
CA ILE A 79 -3.62 11.71 -5.84
C ILE A 79 -3.70 12.00 -7.34
N ASP A 80 -2.74 12.78 -7.86
CA ASP A 80 -2.72 13.20 -9.27
C ASP A 80 -2.32 12.06 -10.24
N ASP A 81 -1.49 11.12 -9.79
CA ASP A 81 -1.05 9.98 -10.59
C ASP A 81 -2.07 8.84 -10.51
N LYS A 82 -2.75 8.57 -11.63
CA LYS A 82 -3.77 7.53 -11.73
C LYS A 82 -3.26 6.13 -11.36
N ASN A 83 -2.00 5.81 -11.63
CA ASN A 83 -1.45 4.52 -11.23
C ASN A 83 -1.33 4.44 -9.70
N MET A 84 -1.00 5.56 -9.05
CA MET A 84 -0.91 5.63 -7.60
C MET A 84 -2.29 5.67 -6.93
N VAL A 85 -3.32 6.16 -7.63
CA VAL A 85 -4.72 6.03 -7.20
C VAL A 85 -5.09 4.54 -7.08
N GLU A 86 -4.77 3.71 -8.07
CA GLU A 86 -5.07 2.26 -8.02
C GLU A 86 -4.45 1.60 -6.79
N TYR A 87 -3.15 1.80 -6.55
CA TYR A 87 -2.49 1.27 -5.36
C TYR A 87 -3.12 1.76 -4.06
N CYS A 88 -3.57 3.01 -4.02
CA CYS A 88 -4.27 3.55 -2.86
C CYS A 88 -5.61 2.86 -2.61
N ILE A 89 -6.40 2.64 -3.66
CA ILE A 89 -7.68 1.92 -3.57
C ILE A 89 -7.46 0.48 -3.10
N TRP A 90 -6.44 -0.21 -3.60
CA TRP A 90 -6.12 -1.58 -3.18
C TRP A 90 -5.70 -1.64 -1.70
N ASP A 91 -4.82 -0.72 -1.27
CA ASP A 91 -4.37 -0.63 0.13
C ASP A 91 -5.57 -0.34 1.07
N VAL A 92 -6.51 0.52 0.67
CA VAL A 92 -7.74 0.79 1.46
C VAL A 92 -8.66 -0.44 1.50
N ALA A 93 -8.90 -1.09 0.37
CA ALA A 93 -9.72 -2.30 0.30
C ALA A 93 -9.17 -3.40 1.20
N GLY A 94 -7.86 -3.67 1.10
CA GLY A 94 -7.16 -4.63 1.95
C GLY A 94 -7.22 -4.24 3.43
N ALA A 95 -6.86 -3.00 3.79
CA ALA A 95 -6.82 -2.56 5.18
C ALA A 95 -8.19 -2.57 5.88
N THR A 96 -9.27 -2.41 5.11
CA THR A 96 -10.64 -2.39 5.64
C THR A 96 -11.37 -3.73 5.50
N GLY A 97 -10.88 -4.64 4.65
CA GLY A 97 -11.62 -5.83 4.20
C GLY A 97 -12.90 -5.49 3.44
N ASN A 98 -13.05 -4.25 2.94
CA ASN A 98 -14.25 -3.79 2.26
C ASN A 98 -14.09 -3.91 0.74
N GLU A 99 -14.57 -5.00 0.19
CA GLU A 99 -14.52 -5.30 -1.24
C GLU A 99 -15.28 -4.28 -2.09
N LEU A 100 -16.23 -3.53 -1.50
CA LEU A 100 -16.98 -2.49 -2.24
C LEU A 100 -16.05 -1.36 -2.71
N VAL A 101 -14.91 -1.15 -2.04
CA VAL A 101 -13.89 -0.17 -2.42
C VAL A 101 -13.32 -0.51 -3.81
N CYS A 102 -13.18 -1.80 -4.14
CA CYS A 102 -12.71 -2.27 -5.45
C CYS A 102 -13.63 -1.90 -6.61
N SER A 103 -14.88 -1.48 -6.35
CA SER A 103 -15.76 -0.97 -7.40
C SER A 103 -15.24 0.30 -8.08
N HIS A 104 -14.38 1.05 -7.38
CA HIS A 104 -13.72 2.27 -7.84
C HIS A 104 -12.35 2.04 -8.50
N ALA A 105 -11.80 0.82 -8.45
CA ALA A 105 -10.56 0.47 -9.13
C ALA A 105 -10.75 0.33 -10.65
N ILE A 106 -9.73 0.69 -11.42
CA ILE A 106 -9.61 0.39 -12.85
C ILE A 106 -9.45 -1.13 -13.04
N ASP A 107 -8.56 -1.74 -12.26
CA ASP A 107 -8.36 -3.20 -12.26
C ASP A 107 -9.03 -3.84 -11.05
N LYS A 108 -10.31 -4.18 -11.22
CA LYS A 108 -11.15 -4.74 -10.15
C LYS A 108 -10.71 -6.12 -9.73
N ASP A 109 -10.33 -6.95 -10.69
CA ASP A 109 -9.93 -8.34 -10.44
C ASP A 109 -8.62 -8.35 -9.62
N CYS A 110 -7.66 -7.48 -9.96
CA CYS A 110 -6.45 -7.30 -9.14
C CYS A 110 -6.78 -6.79 -7.73
N CYS A 111 -7.70 -5.83 -7.61
CA CYS A 111 -8.10 -5.29 -6.31
C CYS A 111 -8.74 -6.37 -5.42
N TYR A 112 -9.68 -7.16 -5.95
CA TYR A 112 -10.31 -8.24 -5.19
C TYR A 112 -9.29 -9.31 -4.76
N SER A 113 -8.33 -9.63 -5.63
CA SER A 113 -7.25 -10.57 -5.32
C SER A 113 -6.37 -10.08 -4.17
N GLU A 114 -5.88 -8.85 -4.25
CA GLU A 114 -5.05 -8.25 -3.20
C GLU A 114 -5.82 -8.10 -1.88
N SER A 115 -7.09 -7.67 -1.95
CA SER A 115 -7.96 -7.57 -0.77
C SER A 115 -8.17 -8.94 -0.11
N ALA A 116 -8.39 -9.99 -0.89
CA ALA A 116 -8.55 -11.36 -0.39
C ALA A 116 -7.28 -11.86 0.32
N HIS A 117 -6.11 -11.60 -0.26
CA HIS A 117 -4.83 -11.99 0.35
C HIS A 117 -4.49 -11.17 1.58
N PHE A 118 -4.81 -9.88 1.60
CA PHE A 118 -4.53 -9.01 2.74
C PHE A 118 -5.40 -9.35 3.95
N ASP A 119 -6.72 -9.49 3.76
CA ASP A 119 -7.67 -9.80 4.84
C ASP A 119 -7.75 -11.31 5.15
N ASN A 120 -7.08 -12.15 4.34
CA ASN A 120 -7.22 -13.61 4.33
C ASN A 120 -8.67 -14.08 4.10
N ASP A 121 -9.49 -13.25 3.45
CA ASP A 121 -10.84 -13.59 3.03
C ASP A 121 -10.88 -14.01 1.55
N ILE A 122 -10.72 -15.31 1.33
CA ILE A 122 -10.81 -15.90 -0.01
C ILE A 122 -12.19 -15.75 -0.67
N SER A 123 -13.22 -15.29 0.05
CA SER A 123 -14.55 -15.08 -0.52
C SER A 123 -14.55 -13.96 -1.56
N ALA A 124 -13.69 -12.94 -1.38
CA ALA A 124 -13.51 -11.86 -2.34
C ALA A 124 -12.94 -12.35 -3.69
N CYS A 125 -12.19 -13.47 -3.73
CA CYS A 125 -11.76 -14.10 -4.98
C CYS A 125 -12.95 -14.48 -5.88
N GLY A 126 -14.12 -14.80 -5.31
CA GLY A 126 -15.33 -15.14 -6.07
C GLY A 126 -15.97 -13.97 -6.81
N LEU A 127 -15.44 -12.75 -6.63
CA LEU A 127 -15.87 -11.54 -7.35
C LEU A 127 -15.00 -11.26 -8.57
N ILE A 128 -13.91 -12.01 -8.76
CA ILE A 128 -13.01 -11.92 -9.91
C ILE A 128 -13.74 -12.45 -11.16
N SER A 129 -13.66 -11.72 -12.26
CA SER A 129 -14.43 -12.03 -13.48
C SER A 129 -13.82 -13.19 -14.29
N SER A 130 -12.53 -13.44 -14.11
CA SER A 130 -11.73 -14.43 -14.83
C SER A 130 -11.56 -15.70 -13.99
N ASP A 131 -12.11 -16.83 -14.46
CA ASP A 131 -12.01 -18.13 -13.76
C ASP A 131 -10.55 -18.50 -13.42
N SER A 132 -9.60 -18.18 -14.31
CA SER A 132 -8.18 -18.47 -14.05
C SER A 132 -7.59 -17.62 -12.94
N ASP A 133 -8.00 -16.35 -12.84
CA ASP A 133 -7.49 -15.44 -11.82
C ASP A 133 -8.18 -15.67 -10.48
N GLU A 134 -9.45 -16.07 -10.49
CA GLU A 134 -10.18 -16.58 -9.33
C GLU A 134 -9.49 -17.82 -8.73
N ASP A 135 -9.11 -18.79 -9.58
CA ASP A 135 -8.39 -19.99 -9.14
C ASP A 135 -7.01 -19.66 -8.56
N ILE A 136 -6.29 -18.69 -9.14
CA ILE A 136 -4.99 -18.21 -8.62
C ILE A 136 -5.17 -17.54 -7.25
N CYS A 137 -6.18 -16.69 -7.09
CA CYS A 137 -6.46 -15.98 -5.84
C CYS A 137 -6.79 -16.95 -4.69
N LYS A 138 -7.44 -18.08 -4.99
CA LYS A 138 -7.81 -19.10 -3.99
C LYS A 138 -6.68 -20.08 -3.63
N SER A 139 -5.57 -20.07 -4.40
CA SER A 139 -4.46 -21.02 -4.23
C SER A 139 -3.50 -20.64 -3.10
#